data_AF-A0A0D9QEN1-F1
#
_entry.id   AF-A0A0D9QEN1-F1
#
_cell.length_a   1.000
_cell.length_b   1.000
_cell.length_c   1.000
_cell.angle_alpha   90.00
_cell.angle_beta   90.00
_cell.angle_gamma   90.00
#
_symmetry.space_group_name_H-M   'P 1'
#
loop_
_entity.id
_entity.type
_entity.pdbx_description
1 polymer ?
#
loop_
_entity_poly.entity_id
_entity_poly.type
_entity_poly.pdbx_seq_one_letter_code
_entity_poly.pdbx_strand_id
1 'polypeptide(L)'
;MNVARQLFIFSHKRFLGNTVRGPQPKEIAKNVEYAMNLFHKKSYTYQDFKQQCESLRIFVYFGLMGVLSLDLLINPLKSSYWDRFSPMNMFTSVLHFFNNSEDDIFRHNGSAPYEQYVRLIR
;
A
#
# COMPACT_ATOMS: atom_id res chain seq x y z
N MET A 1 12.40 16.91 -22.64
CA MET A 1 11.41 16.53 -21.61
C MET A 1 11.20 17.70 -20.65
N ASN A 2 10.13 18.51 -20.76
CA ASN A 2 9.55 19.21 -19.59
C ASN A 2 8.30 20.08 -19.84
N VAL A 3 7.88 20.33 -21.09
CA VAL A 3 6.64 21.10 -21.35
C VAL A 3 5.39 20.31 -20.94
N ALA A 4 5.33 19.02 -21.29
CA ALA A 4 4.21 18.14 -20.89
C ALA A 4 4.09 18.00 -19.36
N ARG A 5 5.21 18.00 -18.64
CA ARG A 5 5.22 17.93 -17.17
C ARG A 5 4.71 19.23 -16.53
N GLN A 6 4.99 20.40 -17.13
CA GLN A 6 4.39 21.67 -16.72
C GLN A 6 2.87 21.66 -16.91
N LEU A 7 2.38 21.18 -18.05
CA LEU A 7 0.94 21.19 -18.38
C LEU A 7 0.08 20.42 -17.35
N PHE A 8 0.55 19.26 -16.86
CA PHE A 8 -0.17 18.50 -15.84
C PHE A 8 -0.12 19.12 -14.44
N ILE A 9 0.86 19.98 -14.14
CA ILE A 9 1.01 20.63 -12.83
C ILE A 9 0.13 21.90 -12.74
N PHE A 10 -0.27 22.49 -13.87
CA PHE A 10 -0.91 23.82 -13.93
C PHE A 10 -2.45 23.84 -14.01
N SER A 11 -3.17 22.71 -13.97
CA SER A 11 -4.62 22.66 -14.30
C SER A 11 -5.60 23.09 -13.20
N HIS A 12 -5.19 23.90 -12.22
CA HIS A 12 -6.15 24.61 -11.36
C HIS A 12 -5.55 25.92 -10.84
N LYS A 13 -5.79 27.02 -11.57
CA LYS A 13 -5.57 28.40 -11.11
C LYS A 13 -6.91 28.94 -10.60
N ARG A 14 -7.06 29.04 -9.28
CA ARG A 14 -8.17 29.79 -8.66
C ARG A 14 -7.72 31.23 -8.47
N PHE A 15 -8.34 32.16 -9.20
CA PHE A 15 -8.07 33.59 -9.13
C PHE A 15 -8.84 34.28 -7.98
N LEU A 16 -8.94 33.64 -6.81
CA LEU A 16 -9.55 34.23 -5.61
C LEU A 16 -8.43 34.71 -4.68
N GLY A 17 -8.05 35.99 -4.81
CA GLY A 17 -7.45 36.83 -3.75
C GLY A 17 -6.20 36.35 -2.99
N ASN A 18 -5.07 37.00 -3.29
CA ASN A 18 -3.92 37.40 -2.44
C ASN A 18 -3.17 36.44 -1.51
N THR A 19 -3.51 35.16 -1.36
CA THR A 19 -2.74 34.28 -0.47
C THR A 19 -1.96 33.21 -1.22
N VAL A 20 -0.67 33.10 -0.88
CA VAL A 20 0.23 32.09 -1.44
C VAL A 20 -0.37 30.71 -1.14
N ARG A 21 -0.48 29.89 -2.18
CA ARG A 21 -0.98 28.51 -2.08
C ARG A 21 -0.11 27.77 -1.05
N GLY A 22 -0.73 27.02 -0.14
CA GLY A 22 -0.02 26.16 0.81
C GLY A 22 0.85 25.09 0.13
N PRO A 23 1.60 24.30 0.90
CA PRO A 23 2.49 23.27 0.37
C PRO A 23 1.80 22.35 -0.64
N GLN A 24 2.56 21.94 -1.66
CA GLN A 24 2.04 21.00 -2.65
C GLN A 24 1.85 19.62 -2.03
N PRO A 25 0.94 18.77 -2.54
CA PRO A 25 0.76 17.41 -2.01
C PRO A 25 2.04 16.56 -2.02
N LYS A 26 2.99 16.86 -2.93
CA LYS A 26 4.28 16.17 -3.05
C LYS A 26 5.30 16.60 -1.99
N GLU A 27 5.09 17.74 -1.33
CA GLU A 27 5.98 18.26 -0.29
C GLU A 27 5.62 17.66 1.07
N ILE A 28 5.87 16.35 1.24
CA ILE A 28 5.44 15.58 2.42
C ILE A 28 5.94 16.21 3.72
N ALA A 29 7.22 16.60 3.79
CA ALA A 29 7.80 17.19 5.00
C ALA A 29 7.05 18.45 5.47
N LYS A 30 6.70 19.34 4.55
CA LYS A 30 5.92 20.55 4.87
C LYS A 30 4.51 20.19 5.29
N ASN A 31 3.86 19.25 4.59
CA ASN A 31 2.52 18.79 4.94
C ASN A 31 2.48 18.16 6.35
N VAL A 32 3.52 17.41 6.75
CA VAL A 32 3.64 16.87 8.11
C VAL A 32 3.70 18.00 9.13
N GLU A 33 4.50 19.03 8.89
CA GLU A 33 4.59 20.18 9.80
C GLU A 33 3.24 20.86 10.01
N TYR A 34 2.51 21.14 8.92
CA TYR A 34 1.17 21.72 9.02
C TYR A 34 0.16 20.78 9.69
N ALA A 35 0.22 19.48 9.43
CA ALA A 35 -0.65 18.49 10.09
C ALA A 35 -0.39 18.45 11.61
N MET A 36 0.89 18.47 12.03
CA MET A 36 1.27 18.50 13.45
C MET A 36 0.88 19.82 14.11
N ASN A 37 1.00 20.94 13.39
CA ASN A 37 0.57 22.24 13.89
C ASN A 37 -0.92 22.27 14.25
N LEU A 38 -1.77 21.44 13.63
CA LEU A 38 -3.19 21.33 14.01
C LEU A 38 -3.38 20.89 15.47
N PHE A 39 -2.51 20.01 15.97
CA PHE A 39 -2.60 19.44 17.32
C PHE A 39 -1.79 20.23 18.34
N HIS A 40 -0.67 20.83 17.91
CA HIS A 40 0.27 21.51 18.82
C HIS A 40 0.10 23.04 18.87
N LYS A 41 -0.47 23.67 17.84
CA LYS A 41 -0.56 25.13 17.74
C LYS A 41 -2.01 25.55 17.49
N LYS A 42 -2.42 26.64 18.14
CA LYS A 42 -3.71 27.26 17.85
C LYS A 42 -3.67 27.91 16.46
N SER A 43 -4.65 27.62 15.63
CA SER A 43 -4.86 28.36 14.37
C SER A 43 -5.43 29.74 14.67
N TYR A 44 -4.73 30.79 14.24
CA TYR A 44 -5.16 32.18 14.41
C TYR A 44 -6.06 32.66 13.27
N THR A 45 -5.82 32.15 12.06
CA THR A 45 -6.57 32.52 10.86
C THR A 45 -7.30 31.30 10.29
N TYR A 46 -8.49 31.52 9.72
CA TYR A 46 -9.27 30.46 9.06
C TYR A 46 -8.48 29.77 7.93
N GLN A 47 -7.65 30.53 7.21
CA GLN A 47 -6.81 30.00 6.14
C GLN A 47 -5.76 29.01 6.66
N ASP A 48 -5.16 29.29 7.81
CA ASP A 48 -4.22 28.37 8.46
C ASP A 48 -4.93 27.09 8.86
N PHE A 49 -6.08 27.21 9.54
CA PHE A 49 -6.88 26.06 9.94
C PHE A 49 -7.28 25.19 8.74
N LYS A 50 -7.72 25.82 7.65
CA LYS A 50 -8.04 25.13 6.40
C LYS A 50 -6.82 24.40 5.83
N GLN A 51 -5.66 25.06 5.78
CA GLN A 51 -4.44 24.45 5.23
C GLN A 51 -3.96 23.26 6.08
N GLN A 52 -4.07 23.36 7.40
CA GLN A 52 -3.74 22.27 8.32
C GLN A 52 -4.64 21.05 8.06
N CYS A 53 -5.95 21.25 7.89
CA CYS A 53 -6.90 20.19 7.55
C CYS A 53 -6.62 19.56 6.17
N GLU A 54 -6.30 20.37 5.15
CA GLU A 54 -5.92 19.87 3.83
C GLU A 54 -4.65 19.01 3.89
N SER A 55 -3.66 19.44 4.69
CA SER A 55 -2.41 18.72 4.88
C SER A 55 -2.63 17.39 5.63
N LEU A 56 -3.50 17.40 6.66
CA LEU A 56 -3.87 16.23 7.44
C LEU A 56 -4.58 15.16 6.59
N ARG A 57 -5.43 15.57 5.63
CA ARG A 57 -6.25 14.67 4.80
C ARG A 57 -5.42 13.55 4.15
N ILE A 58 -4.24 13.89 3.62
CA ILE A 58 -3.37 12.92 2.94
C ILE A 58 -2.92 11.84 3.92
N PHE A 59 -2.50 12.22 5.12
CA PHE A 59 -2.06 11.29 6.15
C PHE A 59 -3.19 10.43 6.70
N VAL A 60 -4.38 11.00 6.88
CA VAL A 60 -5.55 10.22 7.32
C VAL A 60 -5.94 9.19 6.26
N TYR A 61 -5.97 9.57 4.99
CA TYR A 61 -6.29 8.66 3.90
C TYR A 61 -5.29 7.49 3.82
N PHE A 62 -3.99 7.79 3.72
CA PHE A 62 -2.97 6.76 3.60
C PHE A 62 -2.78 5.97 4.91
N GLY A 63 -2.98 6.60 6.06
CA GLY A 63 -2.95 5.94 7.36
C GLY A 63 -4.07 4.92 7.49
N LEU A 64 -5.32 5.31 7.18
CA LEU A 64 -6.45 4.40 7.23
C LEU A 64 -6.32 3.26 6.21
N MET A 65 -5.95 3.58 4.97
CA MET A 65 -5.72 2.56 3.94
C MET A 65 -4.58 1.61 4.30
N GLY A 66 -3.49 2.14 4.87
CA GLY A 66 -2.37 1.35 5.36
C GLY A 66 -2.76 0.41 6.49
N VAL A 67 -3.49 0.92 7.49
CA VAL A 67 -3.97 0.11 8.62
C VAL A 67 -4.91 -0.99 8.14
N LEU A 68 -5.89 -0.68 7.30
CA LEU A 68 -6.82 -1.70 6.78
C LEU A 68 -6.11 -2.73 5.89
N SER A 69 -5.13 -2.31 5.09
CA SER A 69 -4.36 -3.24 4.26
C SER A 69 -3.48 -4.17 5.10
N LEU A 70 -2.86 -3.66 6.17
CA LEU A 70 -2.07 -4.47 7.09
C LEU A 70 -2.94 -5.42 7.91
N ASP A 71 -4.10 -4.96 8.39
CA ASP A 71 -5.05 -5.82 9.10
C ASP A 71 -5.52 -6.97 8.19
N LEU A 72 -5.82 -6.67 6.93
CA LEU A 72 -6.20 -7.67 5.95
C LEU A 72 -5.08 -8.69 5.63
N LEU A 73 -3.82 -8.26 5.72
CA LEU A 73 -2.66 -9.13 5.52
C LEU A 73 -2.42 -10.04 6.72
N ILE A 74 -2.58 -9.53 7.94
CA ILE A 74 -2.39 -10.29 9.19
C ILE A 74 -3.58 -11.22 9.44
N ASN A 75 -4.80 -10.73 9.21
CA ASN A 75 -6.06 -11.43 9.40
C ASN A 75 -6.75 -11.60 8.04
N PRO A 76 -6.29 -12.54 7.20
CA PRO A 76 -6.91 -12.76 5.90
C PRO A 76 -8.36 -13.19 6.09
N LEU A 77 -9.23 -12.72 5.19
CA LEU A 77 -10.62 -13.16 5.17
C LEU A 77 -10.66 -14.67 4.93
N LYS A 78 -11.63 -15.36 5.54
CA LYS A 78 -11.82 -16.81 5.44
C LYS A 78 -12.37 -17.26 4.08
N SER A 79 -11.78 -16.78 2.99
CA SER A 79 -12.13 -17.13 1.63
C SER A 79 -10.99 -17.92 0.99
N SER A 80 -11.35 -18.91 0.17
CA SER A 80 -10.39 -19.71 -0.60
C SER A 80 -9.49 -18.85 -1.51
N TYR A 81 -9.93 -17.63 -1.86
CA TYR A 81 -9.13 -16.68 -2.63
C TYR A 81 -7.88 -16.20 -1.89
N TRP A 82 -7.94 -15.97 -0.58
CA TRP A 82 -6.77 -15.54 0.18
C TRP A 82 -5.73 -16.64 0.32
N ASP A 83 -6.16 -17.91 0.35
CA ASP A 83 -5.23 -19.02 0.35
C ASP A 83 -4.45 -19.11 -0.98
N ARG A 84 -5.10 -18.88 -2.12
CA ARG A 84 -4.43 -18.95 -3.43
C ARG A 84 -3.67 -17.68 -3.82
N PHE A 85 -4.22 -16.52 -3.50
CA PHE A 85 -3.73 -15.21 -3.97
C PHE A 85 -3.14 -14.35 -2.86
N SER A 86 -2.90 -14.90 -1.65
CA SER A 86 -2.14 -14.15 -0.66
C SER A 86 -0.76 -13.79 -1.25
N PRO A 87 -0.25 -12.58 -0.98
CA PRO A 87 1.07 -12.18 -1.46
C PRO A 87 2.17 -13.18 -1.09
N MET A 88 2.04 -13.78 0.11
CA MET A 88 2.95 -14.81 0.60
C MET A 88 2.91 -16.06 -0.30
N ASN A 89 1.71 -16.58 -0.60
CA ASN A 89 1.54 -17.79 -1.40
C ASN A 89 1.83 -17.57 -2.88
N MET A 90 1.58 -16.36 -3.40
CA MET A 90 2.02 -15.99 -4.75
C MET A 90 3.55 -15.96 -4.83
N PHE A 91 4.22 -15.40 -3.83
CA PHE A 91 5.69 -15.35 -3.81
C PHE A 91 6.30 -16.75 -3.69
N THR A 92 5.77 -17.61 -2.82
CA THR A 92 6.22 -19.01 -2.72
C THR A 92 5.94 -19.79 -4.01
N SER A 93 4.80 -19.58 -4.67
CA SER A 93 4.48 -20.21 -5.95
C SER A 93 5.44 -19.77 -7.06
N VAL A 94 5.79 -18.49 -7.10
CA VAL A 94 6.79 -17.97 -8.06
C VAL A 94 8.17 -18.55 -7.76
N LEU A 95 8.60 -18.59 -6.50
CA LEU A 95 9.87 -19.21 -6.11
C LEU A 95 9.91 -20.71 -6.42
N HIS A 96 8.81 -21.43 -6.16
CA HIS A 96 8.69 -22.84 -6.50
C HIS A 96 8.76 -23.07 -8.01
N PHE A 97 8.12 -22.21 -8.82
CA PHE A 97 8.23 -22.26 -10.27
C PHE A 97 9.69 -22.13 -10.76
N PHE A 98 10.49 -21.28 -10.11
CA PHE A 98 11.92 -21.17 -10.41
C PHE A 98 12.79 -22.28 -9.80
N ASN A 99 12.30 -22.99 -8.80
CA ASN A 99 13.02 -24.06 -8.09
C ASN A 99 12.58 -25.48 -8.52
N ASN A 100 11.83 -25.61 -9.61
CA ASN A 100 11.40 -26.92 -10.10
C ASN A 100 12.61 -27.76 -10.55
N SER A 101 13.09 -28.62 -9.65
CA SER A 101 13.62 -29.93 -9.99
C SER A 101 12.42 -30.85 -10.23
N GLU A 102 12.22 -31.26 -11.49
CA GLU A 102 11.12 -32.12 -11.91
C GLU A 102 11.14 -33.46 -11.17
N ASP A 103 10.20 -33.67 -10.24
CA ASP A 103 9.74 -35.02 -9.90
C ASP A 103 8.70 -35.40 -10.95
N ASP A 104 9.21 -35.93 -12.05
CA ASP A 104 8.41 -36.45 -13.15
C ASP A 104 7.49 -37.57 -12.63
N ILE A 105 6.31 -37.74 -13.22
CA ILE A 105 5.35 -38.81 -12.83
C ILE A 105 6.01 -40.20 -12.88
N PHE A 106 7.07 -40.32 -13.69
CA PHE A 106 7.88 -41.52 -13.87
C PHE A 106 9.19 -41.54 -13.05
N ARG A 107 9.67 -40.40 -12.53
CA ARG A 107 10.86 -40.29 -11.68
C ARG A 107 10.47 -39.66 -10.36
N HIS A 108 9.83 -40.49 -9.53
CA HIS A 108 9.43 -40.08 -8.21
C HIS A 108 10.57 -40.33 -7.21
N ASN A 109 11.03 -39.28 -6.52
CA ASN A 109 12.11 -39.36 -5.51
C ASN A 109 11.70 -40.02 -4.17
N GLY A 110 10.52 -40.67 -4.12
CA GLY A 110 10.01 -41.36 -2.94
C GLY A 110 9.54 -40.42 -1.82
N SER A 111 9.35 -39.13 -2.12
CA SER A 111 8.99 -38.11 -1.14
C SER A 111 7.53 -37.66 -1.19
N ALA A 112 6.70 -38.16 -2.13
CA ALA A 112 5.31 -37.72 -2.18
C ALA A 112 4.52 -38.16 -0.95
N PRO A 113 3.54 -37.32 -0.55
CA PRO A 113 2.64 -37.62 0.55
C PRO A 113 1.88 -38.94 0.37
N TYR A 114 1.51 -39.36 -0.85
CA TYR A 114 0.79 -40.62 -1.07
C TYR A 114 1.62 -41.88 -0.72
N GLU A 115 2.94 -41.85 -0.88
CA GLU A 115 3.80 -42.97 -0.50
C GLU A 115 3.85 -43.17 1.03
N GLN A 116 3.76 -42.08 1.80
CA GLN A 116 3.65 -42.15 3.26
C GLN A 116 2.34 -42.83 3.69
N TYR A 117 1.22 -42.54 2.99
CA TYR A 117 -0.04 -43.23 3.24
C TYR A 117 0.03 -44.71 2.88
N VAL A 118 0.68 -45.08 1.78
CA VAL A 118 0.87 -46.50 1.40
C VAL A 118 1.71 -47.25 2.43
N ARG A 119 2.72 -46.62 3.03
CA ARG A 119 3.51 -47.21 4.14
C ARG A 119 2.72 -47.42 5.43
N LEU A 120 1.68 -46.63 5.69
CA LEU A 120 0.82 -46.80 6.86
C LEU A 120 -0.21 -47.92 6.69
N ILE A 121 -0.52 -48.29 5.44
CA ILE A 121 -1.47 -49.34 5.10
C ILE A 121 -0.80 -50.72 5.00
N ARG A 122 0.51 -50.76 4.75
CA ARG A 122 1.33 -51.99 4.75
C ARG A 122 1.81 -52.33 6.15
#